data_AF-A0A955QFX6-F1
#
_entry.id   AF-A0A955QFX6-F1
#
_cell.length_a   1.000
_cell.length_b   1.000
_cell.length_c   1.000
_cell.angle_alpha   90.00
_cell.angle_beta   90.00
_cell.angle_gamma   90.00
#
_symmetry.space_group_name_H-M   'P 1'
#
loop_
_entity.id
_entity.type
_entity.pdbx_description
1 polymer ?
#
loop_
_entity_poly.entity_id
_entity_poly.type
_entity_poly.pdbx_seq_one_letter_code
_entity_poly.pdbx_strand_id
1 'polypeptide(L)'
;MNTNTKLPTFRLPCFLNGELHYLPLSRFQGTTLILSCISHLTEQHAWIFESQSTALSLSQGPCALVLHQTFPSTENWTTSLHKIPLPIVLDPLKRLGRALRISHDLPHQRCESYLFDRNGVMCLRIFHDLTS
;
A
#
# COMPACT_ATOMS: atom_id res chain seq x y z
N MET A 1 3.36 -19.04 10.44
CA MET A 1 3.29 -17.96 9.41
C MET A 1 4.63 -17.95 8.69
N ASN A 2 4.70 -18.03 7.35
CA ASN A 2 5.98 -18.14 6.64
C ASN A 2 6.65 -16.76 6.51
N THR A 3 7.52 -16.43 7.46
CA THR A 3 8.32 -15.19 7.58
C THR A 3 9.48 -15.09 6.58
N ASN A 4 9.38 -15.76 5.43
CA ASN A 4 10.44 -15.82 4.41
C ASN A 4 9.94 -15.40 3.01
N THR A 5 8.79 -14.71 2.95
CA THR A 5 8.26 -14.20 1.69
C THR A 5 9.06 -12.98 1.26
N LYS A 6 9.58 -12.98 0.04
CA LYS A 6 10.33 -11.85 -0.52
C LYS A 6 9.40 -10.85 -1.21
N LEU A 7 9.74 -9.57 -1.13
CA LEU A 7 9.11 -8.51 -1.88
C LEU A 7 9.24 -8.81 -3.38
N PRO A 8 8.12 -8.92 -4.12
CA PRO A 8 8.17 -9.16 -5.55
C PRO A 8 8.81 -7.98 -6.29
N THR A 9 9.51 -8.24 -7.38
CA THR A 9 10.24 -7.22 -8.15
C THR A 9 9.43 -6.61 -9.29
N PHE A 10 8.11 -6.75 -9.25
CA PHE A 10 7.23 -6.27 -10.32
C PHE A 10 7.17 -4.74 -10.36
N ARG A 11 6.81 -4.21 -11.55
CA ARG A 11 6.32 -2.84 -11.72
C ARG A 11 4.81 -2.84 -11.64
N LEU A 12 4.26 -1.93 -10.86
CA LEU A 12 2.82 -1.77 -10.68
C LEU A 12 2.39 -0.34 -11.03
N PRO A 13 1.22 -0.16 -11.65
CA PRO A 13 0.64 1.16 -11.79
C PRO A 13 0.37 1.76 -10.40
N CYS A 14 0.67 3.04 -10.22
CA CYS A 14 0.37 3.76 -8.98
C CYS A 14 -0.01 5.22 -9.27
N PHE A 15 -0.88 5.77 -8.43
CA PHE A 15 -1.10 7.22 -8.36
C PHE A 15 -0.15 7.84 -7.34
N LEU A 16 0.54 8.91 -7.72
CA LEU A 16 1.37 9.72 -6.84
C LEU A 16 1.17 11.18 -7.22
N ASN A 17 0.80 12.04 -6.24
CA ASN A 17 0.44 13.43 -6.51
C ASN A 17 -0.64 13.57 -7.61
N GLY A 18 -1.53 12.58 -7.69
CA GLY A 18 -2.60 12.47 -8.69
C GLY A 18 -2.13 12.25 -10.15
N GLU A 19 -0.85 11.94 -10.37
CA GLU A 19 -0.34 11.46 -11.65
C GLU A 19 -0.20 9.93 -11.64
N LEU A 20 -0.45 9.30 -12.78
CA LEU A 20 -0.26 7.86 -12.94
C LEU A 20 1.19 7.56 -13.32
N HIS A 21 1.85 6.75 -12.50
CA HIS A 21 3.21 6.26 -12.73
C HIS A 21 3.25 4.73 -12.71
N TYR A 22 4.38 4.17 -13.14
CA TYR A 22 4.71 2.76 -12.92
C TYR A 22 5.83 2.67 -11.88
N LEU A 23 5.49 2.14 -10.70
CA LEU A 23 6.39 2.01 -9.57
C LEU A 23 7.03 0.62 -9.55
N PRO A 24 8.36 0.50 -9.74
CA PRO A 24 9.07 -0.74 -9.47
C PRO A 24 9.20 -0.95 -7.96
N LEU A 25 8.69 -2.08 -7.44
CA LEU A 25 8.83 -2.42 -6.02
C LEU A 25 10.30 -2.61 -5.60
N SER A 26 11.19 -2.93 -6.53
CA SER A 26 12.64 -2.98 -6.27
C SER A 26 13.23 -1.65 -5.82
N ARG A 27 12.56 -0.51 -6.05
CA ARG A 27 13.00 0.81 -5.57
C ARG A 27 13.06 0.90 -4.04
N PHE A 28 12.34 0.01 -3.34
CA PHE A 28 12.33 -0.04 -1.88
C PHE A 28 13.40 -0.98 -1.30
N GLN A 29 14.28 -1.56 -2.12
CA GLN A 29 15.43 -2.30 -1.61
C GLN A 29 16.35 -1.38 -0.80
N GLY A 30 16.85 -1.86 0.33
CA GLY A 30 17.64 -1.07 1.27
C GLY A 30 16.81 -0.20 2.23
N THR A 31 15.49 -0.13 2.03
CA THR A 31 14.54 0.58 2.90
C THR A 31 13.54 -0.37 3.52
N THR A 32 13.01 -0.01 4.68
CA THR A 32 11.83 -0.69 5.22
C THR A 32 10.61 -0.30 4.37
N LEU A 33 9.70 -1.23 4.11
CA LEU A 33 8.49 -0.98 3.32
C LEU A 33 7.28 -1.47 4.09
N ILE A 34 6.25 -0.63 4.17
CA ILE A 34 4.92 -1.00 4.65
C ILE A 34 3.97 -1.00 3.47
N LEU A 35 3.37 -2.15 3.19
CA LEU A 35 2.34 -2.29 2.17
C LEU A 35 1.01 -2.55 2.87
N SER A 36 0.10 -1.60 2.78
CA SER A 36 -1.22 -1.64 3.40
C SER A 36 -2.27 -1.96 2.35
N CYS A 37 -2.93 -3.11 2.46
CA CYS A 37 -3.94 -3.57 1.51
C CYS A 37 -5.33 -3.25 2.04
N ILE A 38 -6.13 -2.57 1.21
CA ILE A 38 -7.50 -2.18 1.55
C ILE A 38 -8.44 -2.56 0.41
N SER A 39 -9.64 -3.03 0.74
CA SER A 39 -10.66 -3.41 -0.23
C SER A 39 -11.40 -2.19 -0.82
N HIS A 40 -11.49 -1.10 -0.05
CA HIS A 40 -12.17 0.13 -0.45
C HIS A 40 -11.43 1.37 0.05
N LEU A 41 -10.86 2.16 -0.85
CA LEU A 41 -10.17 3.39 -0.51
C LEU A 41 -11.13 4.59 -0.58
N THR A 42 -11.22 5.34 0.52
CA THR A 42 -11.92 6.64 0.59
C THR A 42 -10.90 7.75 0.80
N GLU A 43 -11.31 9.01 0.60
CA GLU A 43 -10.46 10.17 0.92
C GLU A 43 -10.02 10.17 2.39
N GLN A 44 -10.92 9.86 3.32
CA GLN A 44 -10.60 9.78 4.75
C GLN A 44 -9.53 8.71 5.04
N HIS A 45 -9.67 7.51 4.45
CA HIS A 45 -8.65 6.46 4.60
C HIS A 45 -7.29 6.92 4.07
N ALA A 46 -7.28 7.60 2.92
CA ALA A 46 -6.05 8.06 2.30
C ALA A 46 -5.34 9.13 3.16
N TRP A 47 -6.09 10.05 3.80
CA TRP A 47 -5.52 11.00 4.78
C TRP A 47 -5.01 10.31 6.06
N ILE A 48 -5.71 9.29 6.56
CA ILE A 48 -5.22 8.49 7.69
C ILE A 48 -3.87 7.85 7.33
N PHE A 49 -3.77 7.22 6.16
CA PHE A 49 -2.51 6.61 5.73
C PHE A 49 -1.39 7.63 5.48
N GLU A 50 -1.71 8.80 4.94
CA GLU A 50 -0.74 9.89 4.75
C GLU A 50 -0.18 10.32 6.10
N SER A 51 -1.03 10.63 7.08
CA SER A 51 -0.60 11.09 8.39
C SER A 51 0.26 10.04 9.11
N GLN A 52 -0.13 8.76 9.02
CA GLN A 52 0.65 7.63 9.54
C GLN A 52 1.99 7.50 8.81
N SER A 53 2.00 7.60 7.47
CA SER A 53 3.22 7.55 6.67
C SER A 53 4.19 8.68 7.03
N THR A 54 3.70 9.90 7.24
CA THR A 54 4.50 11.05 7.64
C THR A 54 5.11 10.83 9.03
N ALA A 55 4.30 10.39 10.00
CA ALA A 55 4.78 10.05 11.35
C ALA A 55 5.84 8.95 11.33
N LEU A 56 5.64 7.92 10.51
CA LEU A 56 6.56 6.80 10.37
C LEU A 56 7.85 7.20 9.63
N SER A 57 7.76 8.06 8.62
CA SER A 57 8.92 8.54 7.84
C SER A 57 9.89 9.35 8.70
N LEU A 58 9.38 10.16 9.63
CA LEU A 58 10.19 10.92 10.59
C LEU A 58 11.04 10.02 11.52
N SER A 59 10.67 8.75 11.66
CA SER A 59 11.28 7.79 12.61
C SER A 59 12.33 6.82 12.01
N GLN A 60 12.78 7.04 10.76
CA GLN A 60 13.74 6.22 9.97
C GLN A 60 13.16 5.28 8.88
N GLY A 61 12.26 5.80 8.04
CA GLY A 61 12.22 5.37 6.63
C GLY A 61 11.43 4.13 6.20
N PRO A 62 10.24 3.81 6.76
CA PRO A 62 9.28 3.03 6.01
C PRO A 62 8.64 3.89 4.92
N CYS A 63 8.69 3.41 3.67
CA CYS A 63 7.78 3.93 2.66
C CYS A 63 6.44 3.21 2.82
N ALA A 64 5.32 3.93 2.86
CA ALA A 64 4.00 3.32 2.91
C ALA A 64 3.39 3.29 1.51
N LEU A 65 2.78 2.17 1.15
CA LEU A 65 2.04 1.99 -0.10
C LEU A 65 0.64 1.51 0.24
N VAL A 66 -0.39 2.11 -0.35
CA VAL A 66 -1.76 1.60 -0.27
C VAL A 66 -2.02 0.75 -1.50
N LEU A 67 -2.35 -0.52 -1.31
CA LEU A 67 -2.77 -1.41 -2.39
C LEU A 67 -4.29 -1.40 -2.50
N HIS A 68 -4.80 -0.95 -3.65
CA HIS A 68 -6.21 -1.07 -4.02
C HIS A 68 -6.36 -2.12 -5.14
N GLN A 69 -7.35 -3.01 -5.00
CA GLN A 69 -7.49 -4.17 -5.91
C GLN A 69 -7.98 -3.78 -7.31
N THR A 70 -8.53 -2.59 -7.48
CA THR A 70 -9.06 -2.06 -8.75
C THR A 70 -8.64 -0.60 -8.93
N PHE A 71 -8.96 0.01 -10.07
CA PHE A 71 -8.95 1.48 -10.13
C PHE A 71 -9.92 2.02 -9.07
N PRO A 72 -9.57 3.11 -8.36
CA PRO A 72 -10.55 3.82 -7.54
C PRO A 72 -11.79 4.02 -8.40
N SER A 73 -12.95 3.57 -7.90
CA SER A 73 -14.21 3.72 -8.62
C SER A 73 -14.43 5.20 -8.94
N THR A 74 -15.35 5.47 -9.86
CA THR A 74 -15.81 6.79 -10.33
C THR A 74 -16.33 7.74 -9.22
N GLU A 75 -16.11 7.43 -7.94
CA GLU A 75 -16.36 8.33 -6.84
C GLU A 75 -15.43 9.55 -6.95
N ASN A 76 -16.04 10.72 -6.91
CA ASN A 76 -15.46 12.02 -7.27
C ASN A 76 -14.21 12.46 -6.49
N TRP A 77 -13.75 11.68 -5.50
CA TRP A 77 -12.59 12.03 -4.69
C TRP A 77 -11.25 11.75 -5.40
N THR A 78 -11.26 11.21 -6.63
CA THR A 78 -10.06 11.19 -7.49
C THR A 78 -9.48 12.59 -7.69
N THR A 79 -10.30 13.64 -7.65
CA THR A 79 -9.85 15.05 -7.63
C THR A 79 -9.05 15.43 -6.37
N SER A 80 -9.24 14.72 -5.25
CA SER A 80 -8.44 14.91 -4.03
C SER A 80 -7.12 14.15 -4.05
N LEU A 81 -6.91 13.17 -4.96
CA LEU A 81 -5.66 12.40 -5.05
C LEU A 81 -4.43 13.28 -5.32
N HIS A 82 -4.61 14.43 -5.98
CA HIS A 82 -3.52 15.40 -6.21
C HIS A 82 -2.91 15.95 -4.91
N LYS A 83 -3.66 15.90 -3.80
CA LYS A 83 -3.24 16.44 -2.50
C LYS A 83 -2.56 15.39 -1.62
N ILE A 84 -2.53 14.13 -2.05
CA ILE A 84 -2.06 13.01 -1.25
C ILE A 84 -0.67 12.61 -1.74
N PRO A 85 0.41 12.93 -1.00
CA PRO A 85 1.79 12.63 -1.38
C PRO A 85 2.17 11.14 -1.21
N LEU A 86 1.21 10.30 -0.84
CA LEU A 86 1.38 8.87 -0.63
C LEU A 86 1.16 8.10 -1.95
N PRO A 87 2.05 7.17 -2.35
CA PRO A 87 1.81 6.35 -3.52
C PRO A 87 0.68 5.34 -3.27
N ILE A 88 -0.36 5.41 -4.10
CA ILE A 88 -1.49 4.47 -4.12
C ILE A 88 -1.26 3.49 -5.28
N VAL A 89 -0.91 2.26 -4.96
CA VAL A 89 -0.60 1.19 -5.91
C VAL A 89 -1.88 0.45 -6.28
N LEU A 90 -2.00 0.13 -7.56
CA LEU A 90 -3.10 -0.66 -8.11
C LEU A 90 -2.59 -2.03 -8.51
N ASP A 91 -3.35 -3.08 -8.22
CA ASP A 91 -3.06 -4.45 -8.68
C ASP A 91 -4.23 -5.05 -9.47
N PRO A 92 -4.57 -4.48 -10.64
CA PRO A 92 -5.70 -4.91 -11.43
C PRO A 92 -5.59 -6.36 -11.91
N LEU A 93 -4.37 -6.89 -12.05
CA LEU A 93 -4.10 -8.27 -12.46
C LEU A 93 -3.93 -9.24 -11.28
N LYS A 94 -4.16 -8.77 -10.05
CA LYS A 94 -4.01 -9.53 -8.80
C LYS A 94 -2.65 -10.24 -8.72
N ARG A 95 -1.59 -9.68 -9.28
CA ARG A 95 -0.25 -10.28 -9.33
C ARG A 95 0.44 -10.16 -7.98
N LEU A 96 0.38 -8.97 -7.39
CA LEU A 96 0.92 -8.73 -6.05
C LEU A 96 0.09 -9.48 -5.01
N GLY A 97 -1.24 -9.44 -5.16
CA GLY A 97 -2.19 -10.21 -4.36
C GLY A 97 -1.85 -11.69 -4.28
N ARG A 98 -1.63 -12.32 -5.43
CA ARG A 98 -1.23 -13.74 -5.51
C ARG A 98 0.16 -14.00 -4.93
N ALA A 99 1.13 -13.13 -5.23
CA ALA A 99 2.51 -13.30 -4.75
C ALA A 99 2.62 -13.22 -3.23
N LEU A 100 1.84 -12.34 -2.60
CA LEU A 100 1.84 -12.13 -1.15
C LEU A 100 0.74 -12.92 -0.40
N ARG A 101 -0.13 -13.62 -1.14
CA ARG A 101 -1.33 -14.31 -0.60
C ARG A 101 -2.20 -13.35 0.23
N ILE A 102 -2.44 -12.18 -0.35
CA ILE A 102 -3.30 -11.13 0.21
C ILE A 102 -4.72 -11.67 0.31
N SER A 103 -5.37 -11.39 1.44
CA SER A 103 -6.74 -11.79 1.68
C SER A 103 -7.66 -11.06 0.69
N HIS A 104 -8.41 -11.82 -0.10
CA HIS A 104 -9.27 -11.23 -1.14
C HIS A 104 -10.56 -10.61 -0.58
N ASP A 105 -10.98 -11.04 0.61
CA ASP A 105 -12.26 -10.66 1.23
C ASP A 105 -12.03 -9.86 2.53
N LEU A 106 -11.35 -8.71 2.42
CA LEU A 106 -11.23 -7.78 3.56
C LEU A 106 -12.51 -6.94 3.69
N PRO A 107 -13.15 -6.89 4.89
CA PRO A 107 -14.24 -5.96 5.15
C PRO A 107 -13.83 -4.50 4.85
N HIS A 108 -14.79 -3.65 4.49
CA HIS A 108 -14.53 -2.26 4.04
C HIS A 108 -13.70 -1.40 5.00
N GLN A 109 -13.72 -1.70 6.31
CA GLN A 109 -13.00 -0.96 7.35
C GLN A 109 -11.70 -1.65 7.79
N ARG A 110 -11.35 -2.78 7.17
CA ARG A 110 -10.17 -3.55 7.52
C ARG A 110 -9.05 -3.36 6.52
N CYS A 111 -7.86 -3.26 7.07
CA CYS A 111 -6.61 -3.20 6.36
C CYS A 111 -5.76 -4.41 6.71
N GLU A 112 -5.07 -4.93 5.71
CA GLU A 112 -4.04 -5.94 5.88
C GLU A 112 -2.68 -5.34 5.52
N SER A 113 -1.82 -5.17 6.51
CA SER A 113 -0.53 -4.50 6.35
C SER A 113 0.62 -5.49 6.43
N TYR A 114 1.60 -5.30 5.56
CA TYR A 114 2.79 -6.12 5.42
C TYR A 114 4.03 -5.25 5.64
N LEU A 115 4.89 -5.67 6.56
CA LEU A 115 6.19 -5.03 6.78
C LEU A 115 7.29 -5.85 6.12
N PHE A 116 8.04 -5.23 5.22
CA PHE A 116 9.26 -5.77 4.65
C PHE A 116 10.46 -5.04 5.23
N ASP A 117 11.50 -5.77 5.60
CA ASP A 117 12.78 -5.19 6.02
C ASP A 117 13.58 -4.62 4.84
N ARG A 118 14.76 -4.08 5.16
CA ARG A 118 15.70 -3.52 4.18
C ARG A 118 16.21 -4.54 3.15
N ASN A 119 16.11 -5.84 3.45
CA ASN A 119 16.46 -6.92 2.51
C ASN A 119 15.28 -7.33 1.62
N GLY A 120 14.12 -6.69 1.80
CA GLY A 120 12.89 -7.03 1.11
C GLY A 120 12.28 -8.35 1.60
N VAL A 121 12.54 -8.77 2.83
CA VAL A 121 11.93 -9.97 3.43
C VAL A 121 10.77 -9.53 4.32
N MET A 122 9.63 -10.19 4.15
CA MET A 122 8.44 -9.93 4.96
C MET A 122 8.65 -10.38 6.40
N CYS A 123 8.71 -9.41 7.32
CA CYS A 123 8.89 -9.64 8.75
C CYS A 123 7.56 -9.72 9.50
N LEU A 124 6.55 -8.96 9.06
CA LEU A 124 5.27 -8.86 9.74
C LEU A 124 4.12 -8.84 8.73
N ARG A 125 3.00 -9.47 9.13
CA ARG A 125 1.69 -9.34 8.51
C ARG A 125 0.69 -9.08 9.63
N ILE A 126 -0.10 -8.02 9.52
CA ILE A 126 -1.07 -7.62 10.54
C ILE A 126 -2.40 -7.26 9.88
N PHE A 127 -3.50 -7.64 10.54
CA PHE A 127 -4.83 -7.18 10.22
C PHE A 127 -5.24 -6.14 11.25
N HIS A 128 -5.72 -4.99 10.81
CA HIS A 128 -6.17 -3.94 11.70
C HIS A 128 -7.33 -3.16 11.09
N ASP A 129 -8.08 -2.48 11.95
CA ASP A 129 -9.15 -1.60 11.51
C ASP A 129 -8.57 -0.21 11.18
N LEU A 130 -9.23 0.51 10.29
CA LEU A 130 -8.95 1.91 9.97
C LEU A 130 -9.97 2.80 10.70
N THR A 131 -9.93 2.78 12.03
CA THR A 131 -10.76 3.65 12.86
C THR A 131 -10.00 4.92 13.21
N SER A 132 -10.64 6.07 13.02
CA SER A 132 -10.23 7.37 13.56
C SER A 132 -10.37 7.43 15.07
#